data_AF-A0A943WSZ1-F1
#
_entry.id   AF-A0A943WSZ1-F1
#
_cell.length_a   1.000
_cell.length_b   1.000
_cell.length_c   1.000
_cell.angle_alpha   90.00
_cell.angle_beta   90.00
_cell.angle_gamma   90.00
#
_symmetry.space_group_name_H-M   'P 1'
#
loop_
_entity.id
_entity.type
_entity.pdbx_description
1 polymer ?
#
loop_
_entity_poly.entity_id
_entity_poly.type
_entity_poly.pdbx_seq_one_letter_code
_entity_poly.pdbx_strand_id
1 'polypeptide(L)'
;MDEEKLNDELTEVTDKSETDEIELDEKSGKMNNFKKKFSGTSKTKKIIALILVIVIVIVAVKACSGKGKNDAMQASTYTMDTAVRTSIVESITGTGTLEPADKYTVTTLLKGDVLSDAFEEGDIVKEDQTLYQIDSSDMETSIEKAQISVSSAQRNYNTAVKALDNLNVKTKVGGTVTDVLVEVGDEVSAGQEIAKVRDDSVMTIELPFPADEADTFYIGQSAEVTLYGSFETLSGTVASVSGATQVMPGNMIVKNVKINVDNPGAISEEQMATAEVGTSGSTQSGKFQYKENRSVNAEVSGEVVEIVNDEGALVSDGSTIIRLESDNVTDSVQSASDNVKDAQISLENQYENLEDYTVKSPINGTVIEKLVKAGDTIDAGAKLCTIYDLSYLKMTMNVDELDINKISVGQDVTITADAVEGKTFAGKVTKINMAGTTTNGVTTYPVEVQIDNPDEDLLPGMNVSTEIVVSQADDVIAIPVGAVTRGNMVLVKTGANSSEDPSIPEGYEYVEVETGISNDSYVEIKSGINEGDEIAYIFSSSSDMFYGGAMMAMG
;
A
#
# COMPACT_ATOMS: atom_id res chain seq x y z
N MET A 1 -32.85 14.93 -11.14
CA MET A 1 -32.51 15.44 -9.80
C MET A 1 -31.24 14.73 -9.41
N ASP A 2 -30.22 15.52 -9.17
CA ASP A 2 -28.80 15.23 -9.38
C ASP A 2 -28.19 14.25 -8.37
N GLU A 3 -27.28 13.39 -8.87
CA GLU A 3 -26.40 12.47 -8.09
C GLU A 3 -25.40 13.21 -7.19
N GLU A 4 -25.30 14.54 -7.29
CA GLU A 4 -24.32 15.36 -6.58
C GLU A 4 -24.76 15.73 -5.15
N LYS A 5 -26.02 15.45 -4.77
CA LYS A 5 -26.54 15.76 -3.42
C LYS A 5 -26.47 14.62 -2.40
N LEU A 6 -26.02 13.43 -2.79
CA LEU A 6 -25.93 12.28 -1.87
C LEU A 6 -24.55 12.10 -1.22
N ASN A 7 -23.51 12.77 -1.75
CA ASN A 7 -22.13 12.63 -1.24
C ASN A 7 -21.79 13.61 -0.10
N ASP A 8 -22.62 14.62 0.16
CA ASP A 8 -22.37 15.63 1.20
C ASP A 8 -22.94 15.25 2.58
N GLU A 9 -23.69 14.14 2.70
CA GLU A 9 -24.30 13.71 3.97
C GLU A 9 -23.54 12.56 4.69
N LEU A 10 -22.45 12.05 4.09
CA LEU A 10 -21.62 11.00 4.71
C LEU A 10 -20.32 11.50 5.38
N THR A 11 -20.01 12.79 5.27
CA THR A 11 -18.78 13.38 5.85
C THR A 11 -18.97 14.00 7.23
N GLU A 12 -20.17 13.93 7.83
CA GLU A 12 -20.47 14.61 9.10
C GLU A 12 -20.60 13.68 10.34
N VAL A 13 -20.24 12.39 10.24
CA VAL A 13 -20.39 11.43 11.36
C VAL A 13 -19.06 10.90 11.94
N THR A 14 -17.90 11.32 11.43
CA THR A 14 -16.59 10.88 11.96
C THR A 14 -15.79 11.95 12.70
N ASP A 15 -16.38 13.10 13.01
CA ASP A 15 -15.75 14.16 13.79
C ASP A 15 -16.53 14.44 15.09
N LYS A 16 -16.47 13.49 16.04
CA LYS A 16 -16.84 13.68 17.45
C LYS A 16 -16.43 12.48 18.32
N SER A 17 -15.14 12.36 18.59
CA SER A 17 -14.65 11.80 19.87
C SER A 17 -13.24 12.32 20.13
N GLU A 18 -13.18 13.53 20.70
CA GLU A 18 -12.00 14.10 21.33
C GLU A 18 -11.60 13.29 22.58
N THR A 19 -10.27 13.20 22.77
CA THR A 19 -9.51 13.28 24.04
C THR A 19 -9.80 12.29 25.17
N ASP A 20 -8.77 11.53 25.54
CA ASP A 20 -8.33 11.46 26.95
C ASP A 20 -6.83 11.12 27.02
N GLU A 21 -6.06 12.07 27.56
CA GLU A 21 -4.67 11.96 27.99
C GLU A 21 -4.59 11.18 29.32
N ILE A 22 -3.62 10.27 29.49
CA ILE A 22 -3.07 9.91 30.80
C ILE A 22 -1.56 9.68 30.68
N GLU A 23 -0.78 10.64 31.19
CA GLU A 23 0.58 10.45 31.71
C GLU A 23 0.53 9.73 33.07
N LEU A 24 1.55 8.92 33.39
CA LEU A 24 2.11 8.78 34.76
C LEU A 24 3.43 7.95 34.74
N ASP A 25 4.52 8.70 34.69
CA ASP A 25 5.76 8.69 35.50
C ASP A 25 6.40 7.42 36.11
N GLU A 26 7.74 7.45 36.10
CA GLU A 26 8.70 6.44 36.54
C GLU A 26 8.79 6.24 38.08
N LYS A 27 9.23 5.04 38.53
CA LYS A 27 10.43 4.90 39.40
C LYS A 27 10.91 3.46 39.65
N SER A 28 12.15 3.21 39.23
CA SER A 28 13.30 2.68 39.99
C SER A 28 13.14 1.48 40.95
N GLY A 29 13.89 0.39 40.66
CA GLY A 29 14.32 -0.59 41.66
C GLY A 29 15.29 -1.68 41.16
N LYS A 30 16.60 -1.44 41.34
CA LYS A 30 17.79 -2.36 41.27
C LYS A 30 17.54 -3.74 41.94
N MET A 31 18.25 -4.87 41.73
CA MET A 31 19.60 -5.17 41.24
C MET A 31 19.80 -6.71 41.14
N ASN A 32 20.80 -7.12 40.34
CA ASN A 32 21.79 -8.19 40.56
C ASN A 32 21.64 -9.62 39.96
N ASN A 33 22.61 -9.88 39.08
CA ASN A 33 23.50 -11.05 38.97
C ASN A 33 22.92 -12.40 38.54
N PHE A 34 23.36 -12.91 37.38
CA PHE A 34 24.42 -13.92 37.38
C PHE A 34 25.10 -14.09 36.00
N LYS A 35 26.38 -14.46 36.07
CA LYS A 35 27.39 -14.50 35.00
C LYS A 35 27.16 -15.56 33.91
N LYS A 36 27.57 -15.17 32.70
CA LYS A 36 28.10 -15.98 31.59
C LYS A 36 28.98 -17.15 32.06
N LYS A 37 28.88 -18.31 31.40
CA LYS A 37 30.05 -19.17 31.17
C LYS A 37 30.02 -19.83 29.79
N PHE A 38 31.13 -19.60 29.10
CA PHE A 38 31.51 -20.07 27.77
C PHE A 38 31.82 -21.57 27.76
N SER A 39 31.60 -22.17 26.59
CA SER A 39 31.88 -23.55 26.19
C SER A 39 33.28 -23.74 25.58
N GLY A 40 33.80 -24.98 25.64
CA GLY A 40 34.96 -25.50 24.88
C GLY A 40 36.32 -25.26 25.57
N THR A 41 37.32 -26.15 25.61
CA THR A 41 37.69 -27.22 24.67
C THR A 41 38.68 -28.21 25.33
N SER A 42 39.02 -29.28 24.62
CA SER A 42 39.62 -30.55 25.06
C SER A 42 41.15 -30.64 25.25
N LYS A 43 41.55 -31.51 26.20
CA LYS A 43 42.65 -32.52 26.23
C LYS A 43 43.95 -32.27 25.43
N THR A 44 45.10 -32.22 26.11
CA THR A 44 46.10 -33.32 26.22
C THR A 44 47.37 -32.93 27.02
N LYS A 45 48.00 -33.95 27.60
CA LYS A 45 49.00 -33.93 28.68
C LYS A 45 50.43 -33.69 28.17
N LYS A 46 51.27 -32.97 28.94
CA LYS A 46 52.74 -33.03 28.85
C LYS A 46 53.40 -33.13 30.23
N ILE A 47 54.11 -34.25 30.40
CA ILE A 47 55.10 -34.53 31.44
C ILE A 47 56.40 -33.83 31.02
N ILE A 48 56.62 -32.56 31.41
CA ILE A 48 57.90 -31.82 31.23
C ILE A 48 58.06 -30.80 32.38
N ALA A 49 57.87 -31.24 33.63
CA ALA A 49 57.96 -30.38 34.83
C ALA A 49 59.01 -30.86 35.85
N LEU A 50 59.96 -31.72 35.45
CA LEU A 50 60.99 -32.26 36.35
C LEU A 50 62.44 -31.92 35.93
N ILE A 51 62.66 -31.18 34.83
CA ILE A 51 64.01 -30.85 34.32
C ILE A 51 64.36 -29.35 34.47
N LEU A 52 63.40 -28.49 34.83
CA LEU A 52 63.60 -27.03 34.96
C LEU A 52 64.04 -26.56 36.37
N VAL A 53 64.12 -27.46 37.35
CA VAL A 53 64.45 -27.12 38.76
C VAL A 53 65.95 -27.24 39.07
N ILE A 54 66.77 -27.78 38.17
CA ILE A 54 68.22 -27.97 38.39
C ILE A 54 69.08 -26.86 37.76
N VAL A 55 68.52 -25.96 36.95
CA VAL A 55 69.28 -24.88 36.28
C VAL A 55 69.19 -23.52 37.01
N ILE A 56 68.22 -23.33 37.91
CA ILE A 56 67.99 -22.04 38.61
C ILE A 56 68.90 -21.87 39.86
N VAL A 57 69.61 -22.89 40.31
CA VAL A 57 70.46 -22.83 41.52
C VAL A 57 71.93 -22.47 41.23
N ILE A 58 72.36 -22.37 39.96
CA ILE A 58 73.77 -22.11 39.60
C ILE A 58 74.05 -20.63 39.19
N VAL A 59 73.04 -19.78 39.01
CA VAL A 59 73.26 -18.37 38.58
C VAL A 59 73.26 -17.35 39.75
N ALA A 60 72.94 -17.76 40.98
CA ALA A 60 72.80 -16.85 42.12
C ALA A 60 74.08 -16.57 42.95
N VAL A 61 75.25 -17.05 42.56
CA VAL A 61 76.52 -16.79 43.30
C VAL A 61 77.66 -16.44 42.35
N LYS A 62 77.56 -15.29 41.67
CA LYS A 62 78.71 -14.54 41.12
C LYS A 62 78.25 -13.19 40.54
N ALA A 63 78.16 -12.16 41.39
CA ALA A 63 78.41 -10.75 41.02
C ALA A 63 78.05 -9.79 42.17
N CYS A 64 78.72 -9.94 43.31
CA CYS A 64 78.89 -8.86 44.27
C CYS A 64 80.30 -8.28 44.07
N SER A 65 80.44 -7.26 43.23
CA SER A 65 81.56 -6.31 43.26
C SER A 65 81.47 -5.33 42.08
N GLY A 66 81.23 -4.04 42.36
CA GLY A 66 81.38 -2.98 41.36
C GLY A 66 80.48 -1.77 41.58
N LYS A 67 80.72 -0.99 42.64
CA LYS A 67 80.26 0.41 42.72
C LYS A 67 81.05 1.22 41.69
N GLY A 68 80.35 1.69 40.66
CA GLY A 68 80.83 2.70 39.72
C GLY A 68 79.66 3.57 39.31
N LYS A 69 79.61 4.79 39.85
CA LYS A 69 78.77 5.87 39.31
C LYS A 69 79.35 6.24 37.96
N ASN A 70 78.58 6.04 36.89
CA ASN A 70 78.76 6.71 35.61
C ASN A 70 77.37 7.18 35.18
N ASP A 71 77.04 8.41 35.55
CA ASP A 71 76.09 9.20 34.78
C ASP A 71 76.75 9.43 33.42
N ALA A 72 76.48 8.54 32.47
CA ALA A 72 76.76 8.81 31.08
C ALA A 72 75.72 9.84 30.63
N MET A 73 76.16 11.09 30.58
CA MET A 73 75.51 12.17 29.85
C MET A 73 75.30 11.67 28.42
N GLN A 74 74.09 11.24 28.10
CA GLN A 74 73.68 10.95 26.72
C GLN A 74 73.88 12.27 25.97
N ALA A 75 74.85 12.32 25.05
CA ALA A 75 74.95 13.43 24.12
C ALA A 75 73.68 13.38 23.27
N SER A 76 72.77 14.32 23.50
CA SER A 76 71.58 14.47 22.66
C SER A 76 72.06 14.79 21.25
N THR A 77 71.95 13.83 20.32
CA THR A 77 72.26 14.08 18.92
C THR A 77 71.15 14.96 18.36
N TYR A 78 71.47 16.22 18.08
CA TYR A 78 70.55 17.15 17.44
C TYR A 78 70.48 16.85 15.94
N THR A 79 69.25 16.70 15.44
CA THR A 79 68.94 16.68 14.01
C THR A 79 68.72 18.11 13.55
N MET A 80 69.31 18.46 12.41
CA MET A 80 69.15 19.78 11.79
C MET A 80 68.16 19.66 10.64
N ASP A 81 67.21 20.59 10.57
CA ASP A 81 66.26 20.72 9.46
C ASP A 81 66.04 22.20 9.14
N THR A 82 65.32 22.50 8.08
CA THR A 82 65.02 23.89 7.67
C THR A 82 63.52 24.14 7.72
N ALA A 83 63.13 25.33 8.16
CA ALA A 83 61.74 25.76 8.07
C ALA A 83 61.32 25.89 6.59
N VAL A 84 60.33 25.12 6.17
CA VAL A 84 59.86 25.07 4.77
C VAL A 84 58.44 25.61 4.66
N ARG A 85 58.14 26.26 3.53
CA ARG A 85 56.75 26.58 3.17
C ARG A 85 56.07 25.36 2.60
N THR A 86 54.98 24.93 3.23
CA THR A 86 54.14 23.84 2.76
C THR A 86 52.71 24.04 3.23
N SER A 87 51.77 23.32 2.63
CA SER A 87 50.42 23.19 3.20
C SER A 87 50.44 22.17 4.33
N ILE A 88 49.74 22.48 5.42
CA ILE A 88 49.48 21.56 6.53
C ILE A 88 47.98 21.27 6.55
N VAL A 89 47.65 19.98 6.60
CA VAL A 89 46.28 19.49 6.74
C VAL A 89 46.20 18.74 8.08
N GLU A 90 45.31 19.19 8.96
CA GLU A 90 44.86 18.42 10.13
C GLU A 90 43.65 17.60 9.70
N SER A 91 43.75 16.28 9.90
CA SER A 91 42.70 15.35 9.53
C SER A 91 42.35 14.41 10.67
N ILE A 92 41.10 13.93 10.65
CA ILE A 92 40.62 12.88 11.54
C ILE A 92 40.43 11.63 10.69
N THR A 93 41.11 10.55 11.08
CA THR A 93 40.96 9.26 10.41
C THR A 93 39.90 8.41 11.10
N GLY A 94 39.19 7.62 10.30
CA GLY A 94 38.25 6.64 10.81
C GLY A 94 38.06 5.50 9.83
N THR A 95 37.52 4.40 10.32
CA THR A 95 37.16 3.24 9.49
C THR A 95 35.68 2.94 9.61
N GLY A 96 35.12 2.36 8.56
CA GLY A 96 33.74 1.89 8.57
C GLY A 96 33.45 1.02 7.35
N THR A 97 32.25 0.47 7.33
CA THR A 97 31.76 -0.37 6.23
C THR A 97 30.81 0.44 5.36
N LEU A 98 30.97 0.35 4.04
CA LEU A 98 30.04 0.96 3.10
C LEU A 98 28.70 0.25 3.14
N GLU A 99 27.62 1.02 3.20
CA GLU A 99 26.24 0.60 3.15
C GLU A 99 25.55 1.28 1.95
N PRO A 100 24.55 0.64 1.34
CA PRO A 100 23.77 1.29 0.29
C PRO A 100 22.94 2.44 0.88
N ALA A 101 22.42 3.33 0.02
CA ALA A 101 21.49 4.37 0.42
C ALA A 101 20.30 3.77 1.19
N ASP A 102 19.70 2.74 0.60
CA ASP A 102 18.66 1.93 1.21
C ASP A 102 18.77 0.45 0.79
N LYS A 103 18.18 -0.43 1.60
CA LYS A 103 18.12 -1.87 1.31
C LYS A 103 16.72 -2.40 1.53
N TYR A 104 16.24 -3.17 0.56
CA TYR A 104 14.94 -3.82 0.67
C TYR A 104 15.06 -5.31 0.36
N THR A 105 14.50 -6.14 1.24
CA THR A 105 14.33 -7.57 0.97
C THR A 105 12.89 -7.81 0.56
N VAL A 106 12.69 -8.20 -0.69
CA VAL A 106 11.38 -8.51 -1.25
C VAL A 106 10.93 -9.87 -0.71
N THR A 107 9.74 -9.90 -0.11
CA THR A 107 9.11 -11.10 0.43
C THR A 107 7.76 -11.36 -0.22
N THR A 108 7.33 -12.61 -0.26
CA THR A 108 5.95 -12.96 -0.65
C THR A 108 5.05 -13.06 0.59
N LEU A 109 3.79 -12.65 0.49
CA LEU A 109 2.75 -12.96 1.48
C LEU A 109 2.04 -14.28 1.18
N LEU A 110 2.26 -14.82 -0.02
CA LEU A 110 1.54 -15.96 -0.57
C LEU A 110 2.41 -17.19 -0.69
N LYS A 111 1.75 -18.34 -0.66
CA LYS A 111 2.33 -19.63 -1.03
C LYS A 111 1.97 -19.95 -2.46
N GLY A 112 2.92 -20.41 -3.27
CA GLY A 112 2.66 -20.81 -4.66
C GLY A 112 3.93 -21.22 -5.40
N ASP A 113 3.76 -21.63 -6.64
CA ASP A 113 4.87 -21.92 -7.55
C ASP A 113 5.22 -20.67 -8.37
N VAL A 114 6.51 -20.39 -8.52
CA VAL A 114 6.99 -19.24 -9.32
C VAL A 114 6.96 -19.60 -10.79
N LEU A 115 6.16 -18.88 -11.59
CA LEU A 115 6.05 -19.08 -13.04
C LEU A 115 7.17 -18.40 -13.81
N SER A 116 7.57 -17.21 -13.39
CA SER A 116 8.64 -16.44 -14.05
C SER A 116 9.39 -15.53 -13.09
N ASP A 117 10.68 -15.34 -13.38
CA ASP A 117 11.62 -14.46 -12.68
C ASP A 117 12.36 -13.59 -13.70
N ALA A 118 11.78 -12.43 -14.03
CA ALA A 118 12.16 -11.61 -15.20
C ALA A 118 13.42 -10.74 -15.01
N PHE A 119 14.36 -11.17 -14.17
CA PHE A 119 15.58 -10.45 -13.82
C PHE A 119 16.67 -11.41 -13.33
N GLU A 120 17.93 -10.98 -13.38
CA GLU A 120 19.08 -11.68 -12.82
C GLU A 120 19.79 -10.83 -11.75
N GLU A 121 20.69 -11.47 -10.99
CA GLU A 121 21.57 -10.76 -10.06
C GLU A 121 22.46 -9.78 -10.83
N GLY A 122 22.53 -8.54 -10.34
CA GLY A 122 23.24 -7.43 -10.99
C GLY A 122 22.36 -6.55 -11.89
N ASP A 123 21.12 -6.95 -12.18
CA ASP A 123 20.21 -6.13 -12.99
C ASP A 123 19.70 -4.90 -12.22
N ILE A 124 19.57 -3.78 -12.94
CA ILE A 124 18.94 -2.56 -12.42
C ILE A 124 17.43 -2.67 -12.64
N VAL A 125 16.68 -2.58 -11.54
CA VAL A 125 15.22 -2.62 -11.50
C VAL A 125 14.65 -1.27 -11.09
N LYS A 126 13.51 -0.93 -11.68
CA LYS A 126 12.75 0.28 -11.32
C LYS A 126 11.71 -0.05 -10.27
N GLU A 127 11.28 0.95 -9.52
CA GLU A 127 10.08 0.89 -8.70
C GLU A 127 8.88 0.45 -9.56
N ASP A 128 8.02 -0.37 -8.98
CA ASP A 128 6.88 -1.05 -9.61
C ASP A 128 7.21 -2.03 -10.74
N GLN A 129 8.49 -2.24 -11.06
CA GLN A 129 8.87 -3.26 -12.05
C GLN A 129 8.52 -4.65 -11.53
N THR A 130 7.83 -5.45 -12.35
CA THR A 130 7.54 -6.85 -12.05
C THR A 130 8.83 -7.66 -11.94
N LEU A 131 8.98 -8.35 -10.82
CA LEU A 131 10.12 -9.21 -10.50
C LEU A 131 9.74 -10.69 -10.67
N TYR A 132 8.67 -11.09 -10.00
CA TYR A 132 8.17 -12.47 -10.01
C TYR A 132 6.69 -12.54 -10.37
N GLN A 133 6.32 -13.59 -11.08
CA GLN A 133 4.92 -13.98 -11.27
C GLN A 133 4.69 -15.32 -10.60
N ILE A 134 3.75 -15.36 -9.67
CA ILE A 134 3.33 -16.57 -8.96
C ILE A 134 2.09 -17.14 -9.66
N ASP A 135 1.93 -18.46 -9.66
CA ASP A 135 0.75 -19.13 -10.22
C ASP A 135 -0.53 -18.75 -9.47
N SER A 136 -1.42 -18.02 -10.16
CA SER A 136 -2.69 -17.51 -9.65
C SER A 136 -3.91 -18.36 -10.03
N SER A 137 -3.72 -19.56 -10.58
CA SER A 137 -4.84 -20.40 -11.10
C SER A 137 -5.93 -20.65 -10.05
N ASP A 138 -5.56 -20.83 -8.78
CA ASP A 138 -6.51 -21.01 -7.66
C ASP A 138 -7.31 -19.73 -7.36
N MET A 139 -6.71 -18.56 -7.59
CA MET A 139 -7.37 -17.26 -7.44
C MET A 139 -8.30 -16.94 -8.60
N GLU A 140 -7.96 -17.29 -9.82
CA GLU A 140 -8.87 -17.10 -10.96
C GLU A 140 -10.22 -17.81 -10.72
N THR A 141 -10.17 -19.04 -10.21
CA THR A 141 -11.36 -19.79 -9.82
C THR A 141 -12.13 -19.11 -8.68
N SER A 142 -11.42 -18.48 -7.74
CA SER A 142 -12.02 -17.80 -6.58
C SER A 142 -12.69 -16.48 -6.97
N ILE A 143 -12.08 -15.72 -7.88
CA ILE A 143 -12.65 -14.51 -8.50
C ILE A 143 -13.90 -14.88 -9.29
N GLU A 144 -13.86 -15.94 -10.11
CA GLU A 144 -15.04 -16.38 -10.88
C GLU A 144 -16.22 -16.72 -9.94
N LYS A 145 -15.97 -17.44 -8.85
CA LYS A 145 -16.98 -17.72 -7.82
C LYS A 145 -17.54 -16.45 -7.18
N ALA A 146 -16.68 -15.48 -6.87
CA ALA A 146 -17.11 -14.21 -6.30
C ALA A 146 -17.97 -13.39 -7.30
N GLN A 147 -17.61 -13.37 -8.59
CA GLN A 147 -18.41 -12.74 -9.65
C GLN A 147 -19.78 -13.40 -9.82
N ILE A 148 -19.83 -14.74 -9.75
CA ILE A 148 -21.10 -15.48 -9.77
C ILE A 148 -21.95 -15.11 -8.56
N SER A 149 -21.33 -14.95 -7.38
CA SER A 149 -22.01 -14.52 -6.16
C SER A 149 -22.63 -13.12 -6.33
N VAL A 150 -21.87 -12.15 -6.83
CA VAL A 150 -22.37 -10.79 -7.14
C VAL A 150 -23.54 -10.85 -8.12
N SER A 151 -23.40 -11.62 -9.21
CA SER A 151 -24.46 -11.77 -10.21
C SER A 151 -25.73 -12.39 -9.62
N SER A 152 -25.59 -13.35 -8.71
CA SER A 152 -26.72 -13.96 -8.03
C SER A 152 -27.40 -13.00 -7.06
N ALA A 153 -26.62 -12.28 -6.24
CA ALA A 153 -27.12 -11.26 -5.33
C ALA A 153 -27.88 -10.16 -6.10
N GLN A 154 -27.34 -9.71 -7.23
CA GLN A 154 -27.98 -8.69 -8.07
C GLN A 154 -29.34 -9.16 -8.62
N ARG A 155 -29.45 -10.43 -9.03
CA ARG A 155 -30.74 -11.00 -9.48
C ARG A 155 -31.76 -11.04 -8.35
N ASN A 156 -31.32 -11.35 -7.13
CA ASN A 156 -32.18 -11.36 -5.96
C ASN A 156 -32.65 -9.94 -5.62
N TYR A 157 -31.74 -8.96 -5.63
CA TYR A 157 -32.07 -7.54 -5.46
C TYR A 157 -33.07 -7.07 -6.52
N ASN A 158 -32.84 -7.36 -7.80
CA ASN A 158 -33.77 -7.01 -8.87
C ASN A 158 -35.16 -7.66 -8.68
N THR A 159 -35.21 -8.86 -8.10
CA THR A 159 -36.48 -9.53 -7.79
C THR A 159 -37.19 -8.84 -6.63
N ALA A 160 -36.47 -8.45 -5.58
CA ALA A 160 -37.01 -7.70 -4.45
C ALA A 160 -37.51 -6.30 -4.88
N VAL A 161 -36.77 -5.60 -5.74
CA VAL A 161 -37.20 -4.30 -6.29
C VAL A 161 -38.46 -4.43 -7.14
N LYS A 162 -38.61 -5.52 -7.90
CA LYS A 162 -39.88 -5.80 -8.60
C LYS A 162 -41.03 -6.04 -7.63
N ALA A 163 -40.79 -6.75 -6.53
CA ALA A 163 -41.79 -6.92 -5.48
C ALA A 163 -42.20 -5.56 -4.86
N LEU A 164 -41.27 -4.61 -4.74
CA LEU A 164 -41.55 -3.24 -4.31
C LEU A 164 -42.39 -2.47 -5.33
N ASP A 165 -42.10 -2.55 -6.64
CA ASP A 165 -42.98 -1.95 -7.66
C ASP A 165 -44.38 -2.56 -7.64
N ASN A 166 -44.47 -3.87 -7.38
CA ASN A 166 -45.71 -4.63 -7.29
C ASN A 166 -46.59 -4.27 -6.09
N LEU A 167 -46.09 -3.49 -5.11
CA LEU A 167 -46.95 -2.86 -4.09
C LEU A 167 -47.92 -1.85 -4.72
N ASN A 168 -47.55 -1.26 -5.87
CA ASN A 168 -48.50 -0.50 -6.68
C ASN A 168 -49.23 -1.49 -7.59
N VAL A 169 -50.44 -1.89 -7.17
CA VAL A 169 -51.21 -2.89 -7.93
C VAL A 169 -51.80 -2.22 -9.18
N LYS A 170 -51.33 -2.64 -10.35
CA LYS A 170 -51.67 -2.05 -11.65
C LYS A 170 -52.66 -2.93 -12.42
N THR A 171 -53.58 -2.31 -13.16
CA THR A 171 -54.43 -3.04 -14.12
C THR A 171 -53.65 -3.39 -15.39
N LYS A 172 -53.97 -4.54 -16.00
CA LYS A 172 -53.41 -5.01 -17.30
C LYS A 172 -54.32 -4.70 -18.49
N VAL A 173 -55.48 -4.07 -18.22
CA VAL A 173 -56.48 -3.68 -19.23
C VAL A 173 -56.97 -2.27 -18.93
N GLY A 174 -57.32 -1.52 -19.97
CA GLY A 174 -58.03 -0.25 -19.83
C GLY A 174 -59.53 -0.46 -19.72
N GLY A 175 -60.24 0.52 -19.14
CA GLY A 175 -61.68 0.46 -18.95
C GLY A 175 -62.12 1.24 -17.71
N THR A 176 -63.31 0.93 -17.21
CA THR A 176 -63.85 1.50 -15.98
C THR A 176 -63.66 0.51 -14.83
N VAL A 177 -63.24 1.00 -13.65
CA VAL A 177 -63.21 0.20 -12.42
C VAL A 177 -64.65 -0.07 -11.99
N THR A 178 -65.08 -1.34 -11.97
CA THR A 178 -66.48 -1.69 -11.65
C THR A 178 -66.69 -2.01 -10.18
N ASP A 179 -65.70 -2.66 -9.57
CA ASP A 179 -65.77 -3.10 -8.18
C ASP A 179 -64.39 -2.93 -7.56
N VAL A 180 -64.33 -2.37 -6.36
CA VAL A 180 -63.15 -2.39 -5.49
C VAL A 180 -63.49 -3.23 -4.26
N LEU A 181 -62.77 -4.35 -4.07
CA LEU A 181 -63.11 -5.39 -3.10
C LEU A 181 -62.38 -5.26 -1.76
N VAL A 182 -61.61 -4.18 -1.58
CA VAL A 182 -60.79 -3.93 -0.38
C VAL A 182 -60.94 -2.48 0.05
N GLU A 183 -60.84 -2.24 1.36
CA GLU A 183 -60.87 -0.91 1.97
C GLU A 183 -59.48 -0.49 2.45
N VAL A 184 -59.28 0.81 2.69
CA VAL A 184 -58.03 1.32 3.29
C VAL A 184 -57.89 0.78 4.71
N GLY A 185 -56.74 0.17 5.00
CA GLY A 185 -56.42 -0.54 6.24
C GLY A 185 -56.62 -2.06 6.18
N ASP A 186 -57.12 -2.60 5.06
CA ASP A 186 -57.24 -4.06 4.88
C ASP A 186 -55.89 -4.71 4.59
N GLU A 187 -55.69 -5.92 5.12
CA GLU A 187 -54.53 -6.75 4.82
C GLU A 187 -54.83 -7.68 3.63
N VAL A 188 -54.01 -7.56 2.57
CA VAL A 188 -54.19 -8.27 1.31
C VAL A 188 -53.09 -9.31 1.14
N SER A 189 -53.49 -10.51 0.72
CA SER A 189 -52.56 -11.60 0.37
C SER A 189 -52.17 -11.59 -1.10
N ALA A 190 -50.94 -12.00 -1.42
CA ALA A 190 -50.52 -12.22 -2.79
C ALA A 190 -51.48 -13.18 -3.53
N GLY A 191 -51.94 -12.76 -4.69
CA GLY A 191 -52.93 -13.46 -5.53
C GLY A 191 -54.39 -13.11 -5.24
N GLN A 192 -54.68 -12.37 -4.17
CA GLN A 192 -56.03 -11.93 -3.84
C GLN A 192 -56.56 -10.97 -4.89
N GLU A 193 -57.81 -11.18 -5.30
CA GLU A 193 -58.55 -10.26 -6.17
C GLU A 193 -58.94 -9.02 -5.37
N ILE A 194 -58.53 -7.85 -5.85
CA ILE A 194 -58.75 -6.57 -5.14
C ILE A 194 -59.66 -5.61 -5.90
N ALA A 195 -59.78 -5.76 -7.22
CA ALA A 195 -60.65 -4.93 -8.04
C ALA A 195 -61.05 -5.63 -9.34
N LYS A 196 -62.07 -5.11 -10.01
CA LYS A 196 -62.46 -5.51 -11.37
C LYS A 196 -62.44 -4.32 -12.31
N VAL A 197 -61.84 -4.51 -13.47
CA VAL A 197 -61.78 -3.51 -14.53
C VAL A 197 -62.46 -4.05 -15.77
N ARG A 198 -63.34 -3.23 -16.34
CA ARG A 198 -64.20 -3.60 -17.45
C ARG A 198 -64.10 -2.57 -18.57
N ASP A 199 -63.77 -3.03 -19.78
CA ASP A 199 -63.93 -2.22 -20.99
C ASP A 199 -65.35 -2.42 -21.51
N ASP A 200 -66.23 -1.48 -21.16
CA ASP A 200 -67.60 -1.42 -21.65
C ASP A 200 -67.81 -0.38 -22.75
N SER A 201 -66.74 0.23 -23.29
CA SER A 201 -66.83 1.21 -24.38
C SER A 201 -67.33 0.59 -25.69
N VAL A 202 -66.94 -0.66 -25.95
CA VAL A 202 -67.34 -1.46 -27.10
C VAL A 202 -67.77 -2.83 -26.58
N MET A 203 -68.96 -3.27 -26.96
CA MET A 203 -69.45 -4.61 -26.66
C MET A 203 -69.40 -5.49 -27.91
N THR A 204 -69.26 -6.78 -27.69
CA THR A 204 -69.25 -7.77 -28.77
C THR A 204 -70.54 -8.58 -28.72
N ILE A 205 -71.16 -8.82 -29.85
CA ILE A 205 -72.30 -9.74 -29.97
C ILE A 205 -72.03 -10.79 -31.04
N GLU A 206 -72.25 -12.06 -30.71
CA GLU A 206 -72.11 -13.17 -31.65
C GLU A 206 -73.51 -13.65 -32.06
N LEU A 207 -73.79 -13.58 -33.36
CA LEU A 207 -75.11 -13.83 -33.91
C LEU A 207 -75.03 -14.83 -35.07
N PRO A 208 -75.96 -15.79 -35.17
CA PRO A 208 -76.01 -16.69 -36.30
C PRO A 208 -76.68 -15.99 -37.50
N PHE A 209 -76.01 -16.03 -38.65
CA PHE A 209 -76.54 -15.59 -39.94
C PHE A 209 -76.64 -16.78 -40.91
N PRO A 210 -77.58 -16.78 -41.87
CA PRO A 210 -77.63 -17.79 -42.93
C PRO A 210 -76.26 -17.96 -43.60
N ALA A 211 -75.79 -19.19 -43.77
CA ALA A 211 -74.41 -19.44 -44.20
C ALA A 211 -74.08 -18.81 -45.56
N ASP A 212 -75.01 -18.85 -46.51
CA ASP A 212 -74.85 -18.30 -47.85
C ASP A 212 -74.68 -16.77 -47.84
N GLU A 213 -75.35 -16.09 -46.91
CA GLU A 213 -75.27 -14.64 -46.71
C GLU A 213 -73.99 -14.27 -45.96
N ALA A 214 -73.67 -15.00 -44.89
CA ALA A 214 -72.48 -14.78 -44.08
C ALA A 214 -71.17 -14.93 -44.88
N ASP A 215 -71.15 -15.77 -45.92
CA ASP A 215 -70.00 -15.91 -46.83
C ASP A 215 -69.69 -14.66 -47.65
N THR A 216 -70.65 -13.74 -47.77
CA THR A 216 -70.46 -12.46 -48.46
C THR A 216 -69.94 -11.36 -47.53
N PHE A 217 -69.98 -11.58 -46.21
CA PHE A 217 -69.58 -10.58 -45.24
C PHE A 217 -68.06 -10.46 -45.15
N TYR A 218 -67.59 -9.23 -44.89
CA TYR A 218 -66.17 -8.94 -44.69
C TYR A 218 -65.94 -8.17 -43.39
N ILE A 219 -64.75 -8.35 -42.82
CA ILE A 219 -64.36 -7.66 -41.59
C ILE A 219 -64.37 -6.14 -41.82
N GLY A 220 -64.96 -5.40 -40.88
CA GLY A 220 -65.14 -3.95 -40.97
C GLY A 220 -66.42 -3.50 -41.70
N GLN A 221 -67.23 -4.43 -42.20
CA GLN A 221 -68.53 -4.09 -42.79
C GLN A 221 -69.48 -3.51 -41.73
N SER A 222 -70.24 -2.48 -42.10
CA SER A 222 -71.25 -1.87 -41.22
C SER A 222 -72.39 -2.84 -40.93
N ALA A 223 -72.83 -2.87 -39.67
CA ALA A 223 -73.95 -3.66 -39.18
C ALA A 223 -74.87 -2.76 -38.33
N GLU A 224 -76.17 -2.99 -38.39
CA GLU A 224 -77.14 -2.35 -37.51
C GLU A 224 -77.63 -3.35 -36.47
N VAL A 225 -77.36 -3.08 -35.18
CA VAL A 225 -77.72 -3.97 -34.08
C VAL A 225 -78.95 -3.42 -33.38
N THR A 226 -80.07 -4.15 -33.46
CA THR A 226 -81.34 -3.76 -32.84
C THR A 226 -81.52 -4.45 -31.49
N LEU A 227 -81.68 -3.65 -30.45
CA LEU A 227 -81.88 -4.12 -29.07
C LEU A 227 -83.27 -4.73 -28.88
N TYR A 228 -83.33 -5.89 -28.24
CA TYR A 228 -84.57 -6.58 -27.92
C TYR A 228 -85.34 -5.84 -26.82
N GLY A 229 -86.62 -5.55 -27.06
CA GLY A 229 -87.51 -4.86 -26.11
C GLY A 229 -87.59 -3.35 -26.33
N SER A 230 -86.46 -2.63 -26.40
CA SER A 230 -86.44 -1.18 -26.67
C SER A 230 -86.54 -0.83 -28.15
N PHE A 231 -86.19 -1.76 -29.05
CA PHE A 231 -86.12 -1.56 -30.51
C PHE A 231 -85.18 -0.43 -30.96
N GLU A 232 -84.24 -0.04 -30.09
CA GLU A 232 -83.20 0.93 -30.43
C GLU A 232 -82.14 0.28 -31.33
N THR A 233 -81.71 1.00 -32.36
CA THR A 233 -80.71 0.55 -33.33
C THR A 233 -79.35 1.20 -33.04
N LEU A 234 -78.33 0.36 -32.88
CA LEU A 234 -76.96 0.77 -32.61
C LEU A 234 -76.08 0.45 -33.81
N SER A 235 -75.11 1.32 -34.09
CA SER A 235 -74.11 1.06 -35.11
C SER A 235 -73.09 0.03 -34.61
N GLY A 236 -72.82 -0.97 -35.44
CA GLY A 236 -71.77 -1.95 -35.21
C GLY A 236 -70.94 -2.23 -36.46
N THR A 237 -69.86 -2.96 -36.30
CA THR A 237 -68.99 -3.42 -37.38
C THR A 237 -68.70 -4.90 -37.25
N VAL A 238 -68.65 -5.62 -38.39
CA VAL A 238 -68.33 -7.04 -38.41
C VAL A 238 -66.88 -7.25 -37.99
N ALA A 239 -66.66 -7.93 -36.86
CA ALA A 239 -65.34 -8.22 -36.30
C ALA A 239 -64.77 -9.54 -36.84
N SER A 240 -65.60 -10.57 -36.98
CA SER A 240 -65.20 -11.84 -37.58
C SER A 240 -66.41 -12.64 -38.07
N VAL A 241 -66.22 -13.40 -39.15
CA VAL A 241 -67.20 -14.39 -39.63
C VAL A 241 -66.62 -15.78 -39.40
N SER A 242 -67.37 -16.65 -38.75
CA SER A 242 -66.96 -18.03 -38.51
C SER A 242 -66.90 -18.82 -39.81
N GLY A 243 -65.77 -19.49 -40.07
CA GLY A 243 -65.63 -20.42 -41.19
C GLY A 243 -66.40 -21.73 -41.00
N ALA A 244 -66.83 -22.03 -39.76
CA ALA A 244 -67.57 -23.25 -39.44
C ALA A 244 -69.08 -23.02 -39.57
N THR A 245 -69.74 -23.89 -40.33
CA THR A 245 -71.20 -23.93 -40.43
C THR A 245 -71.80 -24.72 -39.27
N GLN A 246 -72.89 -24.20 -38.70
CA GLN A 246 -73.69 -24.88 -37.68
C GLN A 246 -75.09 -25.16 -38.24
N VAL A 247 -75.67 -26.30 -37.87
CA VAL A 247 -77.05 -26.66 -38.25
C VAL A 247 -77.96 -26.35 -37.06
N MET A 248 -78.84 -25.37 -37.22
CA MET A 248 -79.84 -25.01 -36.22
C MET A 248 -81.17 -25.76 -36.43
N PRO A 249 -82.07 -25.78 -35.42
CA PRO A 249 -83.40 -26.35 -35.56
C PRO A 249 -84.13 -25.80 -36.78
N GLY A 250 -84.80 -26.67 -37.55
CA GLY A 250 -85.43 -26.31 -38.82
C GLY A 250 -84.53 -26.44 -40.05
N ASN A 251 -83.43 -27.22 -39.97
CA ASN A 251 -82.49 -27.48 -41.09
C ASN A 251 -81.82 -26.23 -41.66
N MET A 252 -81.71 -25.16 -40.87
CA MET A 252 -81.02 -23.93 -41.29
C MET A 252 -79.52 -24.08 -41.04
N ILE A 253 -78.73 -23.86 -42.09
CA ILE A 253 -77.27 -23.81 -42.01
C ILE A 253 -76.87 -22.35 -41.77
N VAL A 254 -76.20 -22.08 -40.65
CA VAL A 254 -75.77 -20.75 -40.24
C VAL A 254 -74.28 -20.67 -39.98
N LYS A 255 -73.72 -19.46 -40.05
CA LYS A 255 -72.39 -19.11 -39.58
C LYS A 255 -72.52 -18.03 -38.51
N ASN A 256 -71.73 -18.15 -37.45
CA ASN A 256 -71.70 -17.12 -36.42
C ASN A 256 -70.88 -15.93 -36.90
N VAL A 257 -71.45 -14.75 -36.77
CA VAL A 257 -70.81 -13.47 -37.08
C VAL A 257 -70.69 -12.71 -35.77
N LYS A 258 -69.46 -12.32 -35.46
CA LYS A 258 -69.13 -11.48 -34.30
C LYS A 258 -69.15 -10.03 -34.75
N ILE A 259 -69.91 -9.20 -34.06
CA ILE A 259 -70.09 -7.77 -34.38
C ILE A 259 -69.66 -6.96 -33.15
N ASN A 260 -68.79 -5.97 -33.36
CA ASN A 260 -68.42 -4.98 -32.36
C ASN A 260 -69.42 -3.83 -32.42
N VAL A 261 -69.97 -3.44 -31.27
CA VAL A 261 -71.02 -2.42 -31.14
C VAL A 261 -70.56 -1.40 -30.12
N ASP A 262 -70.60 -0.12 -30.49
CA ASP A 262 -70.28 0.96 -29.55
C ASP A 262 -71.38 1.04 -28.48
N ASN A 263 -70.99 1.07 -27.22
CA ASN A 263 -71.93 1.09 -26.11
C ASN A 263 -72.10 2.54 -25.61
N PRO A 264 -73.30 3.15 -25.75
CA PRO A 264 -73.57 4.50 -25.24
C PRO A 264 -73.75 4.54 -23.71
N GLY A 265 -73.48 3.43 -22.99
CA GLY A 265 -73.57 3.32 -21.54
C GLY A 265 -74.87 2.69 -21.02
N ALA A 266 -75.70 2.15 -21.92
CA ALA A 266 -77.03 1.61 -21.58
C ALA A 266 -77.19 0.10 -21.89
N ILE A 267 -76.12 -0.59 -22.30
CA ILE A 267 -76.15 -2.00 -22.70
C ILE A 267 -75.43 -2.85 -21.65
N SER A 268 -75.99 -4.03 -21.34
CA SER A 268 -75.38 -5.03 -20.46
C SER A 268 -75.38 -6.42 -21.11
N GLU A 269 -74.67 -7.39 -20.52
CA GLU A 269 -74.63 -8.79 -21.02
C GLU A 269 -75.96 -9.54 -20.90
N GLU A 270 -76.91 -9.01 -20.13
CA GLU A 270 -78.26 -9.56 -20.05
C GLU A 270 -79.12 -9.16 -21.25
N GLN A 271 -78.73 -8.09 -21.93
CA GLN A 271 -79.47 -7.53 -23.05
C GLN A 271 -79.30 -8.40 -24.29
N MET A 272 -80.43 -8.74 -24.91
CA MET A 272 -80.44 -9.47 -26.17
C MET A 272 -80.56 -8.49 -27.33
N ALA A 273 -79.97 -8.82 -28.48
CA ALA A 273 -80.12 -8.05 -29.70
C ALA A 273 -80.05 -8.94 -30.95
N THR A 274 -80.61 -8.44 -32.04
CA THR A 274 -80.46 -8.97 -33.40
C THR A 274 -79.63 -7.99 -34.21
N ALA A 275 -79.01 -8.43 -35.29
CA ALA A 275 -78.25 -7.53 -36.16
C ALA A 275 -78.59 -7.73 -37.63
N GLU A 276 -78.49 -6.67 -38.41
CA GLU A 276 -78.60 -6.68 -39.86
C GLU A 276 -77.28 -6.23 -40.47
N VAL A 277 -76.73 -7.04 -41.36
CA VAL A 277 -75.51 -6.73 -42.12
C VAL A 277 -75.91 -6.64 -43.59
N GLY A 278 -75.88 -5.42 -44.15
CA GLY A 278 -76.40 -5.18 -45.49
C GLY A 278 -77.93 -5.29 -45.53
N THR A 279 -78.46 -6.36 -46.13
CA THR A 279 -79.90 -6.69 -46.18
C THR A 279 -80.25 -7.98 -45.44
N SER A 280 -79.26 -8.56 -44.76
CA SER A 280 -79.33 -9.91 -44.20
C SER A 280 -79.38 -9.80 -42.68
N GLY A 281 -80.50 -10.20 -42.09
CA GLY A 281 -80.73 -10.20 -40.65
C GLY A 281 -80.25 -11.48 -39.96
N SER A 282 -79.86 -11.36 -38.69
CA SER A 282 -79.50 -12.50 -37.85
C SER A 282 -80.70 -13.42 -37.63
N THR A 283 -80.49 -14.73 -37.70
CA THR A 283 -81.53 -15.76 -37.55
C THR A 283 -82.03 -15.90 -36.10
N GLN A 284 -81.23 -15.47 -35.13
CA GLN A 284 -81.57 -15.51 -33.71
C GLN A 284 -80.95 -14.30 -32.99
N SER A 285 -81.59 -13.87 -31.89
CA SER A 285 -81.01 -12.91 -30.95
C SER A 285 -79.87 -13.53 -30.15
N GLY A 286 -78.79 -12.76 -29.95
CA GLY A 286 -77.65 -13.10 -29.12
C GLY A 286 -77.55 -12.18 -27.91
N LYS A 287 -76.63 -12.48 -27.00
CA LYS A 287 -76.31 -11.62 -25.85
C LYS A 287 -75.02 -10.86 -26.10
N PHE A 288 -74.95 -9.64 -25.58
CA PHE A 288 -73.69 -8.91 -25.57
C PHE A 288 -72.68 -9.53 -24.61
N GLN A 289 -71.41 -9.37 -24.93
CA GLN A 289 -70.27 -9.70 -24.10
C GLN A 289 -69.39 -8.46 -23.99
N TYR A 290 -68.86 -8.19 -22.80
CA TYR A 290 -67.85 -7.14 -22.67
C TYR A 290 -66.62 -7.48 -23.50
N LYS A 291 -65.97 -6.45 -24.04
CA LYS A 291 -64.74 -6.62 -24.81
C LYS A 291 -63.61 -7.13 -23.92
N GLU A 292 -63.46 -6.57 -22.73
CA GLU A 292 -62.59 -7.08 -21.67
C GLU A 292 -63.29 -6.93 -20.32
N ASN A 293 -63.19 -7.95 -19.47
CA ASN A 293 -63.62 -7.92 -18.08
C ASN A 293 -62.62 -8.74 -17.28
N ARG A 294 -61.75 -8.07 -16.51
CA ARG A 294 -60.66 -8.74 -15.80
C ARG A 294 -60.58 -8.31 -14.34
N SER A 295 -60.33 -9.31 -13.51
CA SER A 295 -59.92 -9.15 -12.13
C SER A 295 -58.48 -8.62 -12.07
N VAL A 296 -58.27 -7.64 -11.20
CA VAL A 296 -56.97 -7.11 -10.79
C VAL A 296 -56.60 -7.77 -9.48
N ASN A 297 -55.45 -8.45 -9.45
CA ASN A 297 -54.99 -9.20 -8.30
C ASN A 297 -53.72 -8.58 -7.73
N ALA A 298 -53.58 -8.60 -6.41
CA ALA A 298 -52.33 -8.19 -5.77
C ALA A 298 -51.22 -9.19 -6.08
N GLU A 299 -50.05 -8.72 -6.56
CA GLU A 299 -48.92 -9.62 -6.86
C GLU A 299 -48.04 -9.89 -5.61
N VAL A 300 -48.17 -9.07 -4.58
CA VAL A 300 -47.47 -9.17 -3.29
C VAL A 300 -48.45 -8.94 -2.15
N SER A 301 -48.10 -9.38 -0.94
CA SER A 301 -48.90 -9.14 0.26
C SER A 301 -48.54 -7.80 0.91
N GLY A 302 -49.54 -7.10 1.45
CA GLY A 302 -49.37 -5.83 2.14
C GLY A 302 -50.68 -5.25 2.65
N GLU A 303 -50.59 -4.16 3.40
CA GLU A 303 -51.75 -3.38 3.89
C GLU A 303 -52.15 -2.34 2.85
N VAL A 304 -53.45 -2.16 2.61
CA VAL A 304 -53.98 -1.14 1.69
C VAL A 304 -53.85 0.24 2.32
N VAL A 305 -52.94 1.06 1.79
CA VAL A 305 -52.75 2.44 2.27
C VAL A 305 -53.54 3.48 1.48
N GLU A 306 -53.76 3.21 0.19
CA GLU A 306 -54.41 4.17 -0.70
C GLU A 306 -55.14 3.46 -1.84
N ILE A 307 -56.40 3.84 -2.06
CA ILE A 307 -57.15 3.51 -3.28
C ILE A 307 -56.97 4.70 -4.24
N VAL A 308 -56.19 4.50 -5.30
CA VAL A 308 -55.81 5.55 -6.25
C VAL A 308 -56.92 5.77 -7.29
N ASN A 309 -57.52 4.68 -7.78
CA ASN A 309 -58.64 4.72 -8.71
C ASN A 309 -59.80 3.91 -8.12
N ASP A 310 -60.84 4.62 -7.68
CA ASP A 310 -62.03 4.06 -7.06
C ASP A 310 -63.09 3.63 -8.10
N GLU A 311 -64.18 3.04 -7.65
CA GLU A 311 -65.29 2.61 -8.51
C GLU A 311 -65.80 3.75 -9.41
N GLY A 312 -65.98 3.45 -10.70
CA GLY A 312 -66.37 4.40 -11.73
C GLY A 312 -65.20 5.18 -12.35
N ALA A 313 -63.96 5.04 -11.87
CA ALA A 313 -62.79 5.67 -12.48
C ALA A 313 -62.44 5.04 -13.83
N LEU A 314 -62.07 5.88 -14.81
CA LEU A 314 -61.56 5.43 -16.11
C LEU A 314 -60.03 5.26 -16.04
N VAL A 315 -59.55 4.06 -16.33
CA VAL A 315 -58.15 3.67 -16.23
C VAL A 315 -57.63 3.12 -17.55
N SER A 316 -56.34 3.30 -17.82
CA SER A 316 -55.62 2.68 -18.94
C SER A 316 -54.79 1.48 -18.47
N ASP A 317 -54.30 0.67 -19.42
CA ASP A 317 -53.29 -0.35 -19.13
C ASP A 317 -52.11 0.25 -18.34
N GLY A 318 -51.67 -0.44 -17.28
CA GLY A 318 -50.61 -0.02 -16.37
C GLY A 318 -51.02 0.97 -15.28
N SER A 319 -52.30 1.43 -15.23
CA SER A 319 -52.75 2.35 -14.19
C SER A 319 -52.79 1.67 -12.82
N THR A 320 -52.27 2.33 -11.79
CA THR A 320 -52.34 1.86 -10.40
C THR A 320 -53.76 2.01 -9.87
N ILE A 321 -54.33 0.93 -9.36
CA ILE A 321 -55.66 0.93 -8.73
C ILE A 321 -55.51 1.16 -7.23
N ILE A 322 -54.61 0.41 -6.60
CA ILE A 322 -54.36 0.42 -5.15
C ILE A 322 -52.86 0.48 -4.90
N ARG A 323 -52.47 1.21 -3.86
CA ARG A 323 -51.13 1.16 -3.28
C ARG A 323 -51.16 0.37 -1.98
N LEU A 324 -50.26 -0.60 -1.88
CA LEU A 324 -50.00 -1.38 -0.69
C LEU A 324 -48.74 -0.87 0.00
N GLU A 325 -48.65 -1.13 1.30
CA GLU A 325 -47.42 -0.98 2.09
C GLU A 325 -47.07 -2.32 2.74
N SER A 326 -45.77 -2.62 2.82
CA SER A 326 -45.28 -3.88 3.38
C SER A 326 -43.84 -3.73 3.86
N ASP A 327 -43.65 -3.76 5.18
CA ASP A 327 -42.32 -3.76 5.79
C ASP A 327 -41.49 -4.95 5.30
N ASN A 328 -42.11 -6.12 5.14
CA ASN A 328 -41.43 -7.32 4.65
C ASN A 328 -40.83 -7.12 3.25
N VAL A 329 -41.55 -6.47 2.34
CA VAL A 329 -41.04 -6.17 0.99
C VAL A 329 -39.88 -5.18 1.07
N THR A 330 -40.02 -4.12 1.89
CA THR A 330 -38.99 -3.10 2.08
C THR A 330 -37.71 -3.70 2.71
N ASP A 331 -37.86 -4.49 3.78
CA ASP A 331 -36.78 -5.21 4.45
C ASP A 331 -36.10 -6.21 3.50
N SER A 332 -36.87 -6.86 2.63
CA SER A 332 -36.33 -7.76 1.62
C SER A 332 -35.46 -7.04 0.58
N VAL A 333 -35.86 -5.84 0.14
CA VAL A 333 -35.03 -5.00 -0.75
C VAL A 333 -33.75 -4.57 -0.04
N GLN A 334 -33.85 -4.07 1.19
CA GLN A 334 -32.68 -3.67 1.98
C GLN A 334 -31.71 -4.84 2.18
N SER A 335 -32.21 -5.98 2.65
CA SER A 335 -31.41 -7.20 2.83
C SER A 335 -30.76 -7.66 1.53
N ALA A 336 -31.48 -7.60 0.40
CA ALA A 336 -30.91 -7.96 -0.89
C ALA A 336 -29.84 -6.98 -1.38
N SER A 337 -29.99 -5.68 -1.08
CA SER A 337 -28.99 -4.65 -1.35
C SER A 337 -27.71 -4.89 -0.53
N ASP A 338 -27.85 -5.17 0.76
CA ASP A 338 -26.71 -5.46 1.63
C ASP A 338 -25.94 -6.72 1.15
N ASN A 339 -26.66 -7.76 0.74
CA ASN A 339 -26.06 -8.95 0.14
C ASN A 339 -25.30 -8.66 -1.17
N VAL A 340 -25.76 -7.70 -1.99
CA VAL A 340 -25.01 -7.26 -3.19
C VAL A 340 -23.71 -6.59 -2.77
N LYS A 341 -23.77 -5.69 -1.79
CA LYS A 341 -22.59 -4.99 -1.27
C LYS A 341 -21.57 -5.96 -0.66
N ASP A 342 -22.02 -6.91 0.15
CA ASP A 342 -21.15 -7.93 0.75
C ASP A 342 -20.46 -8.80 -0.32
N ALA A 343 -21.21 -9.20 -1.35
CA ALA A 343 -20.66 -9.95 -2.47
C ALA A 343 -19.63 -9.13 -3.27
N GLN A 344 -19.86 -7.81 -3.44
CA GLN A 344 -18.93 -6.91 -4.11
C GLN A 344 -17.64 -6.71 -3.31
N ILE A 345 -17.73 -6.47 -1.99
CA ILE A 345 -16.56 -6.39 -1.11
C ILE A 345 -15.76 -7.69 -1.15
N SER A 346 -16.44 -8.84 -1.15
CA SER A 346 -15.78 -10.14 -1.28
C SER A 346 -15.03 -10.29 -2.61
N LEU A 347 -15.62 -9.84 -3.72
CA LEU A 347 -14.98 -9.82 -5.04
C LEU A 347 -13.76 -8.87 -5.07
N GLU A 348 -13.88 -7.68 -4.48
CA GLU A 348 -12.79 -6.71 -4.36
C GLU A 348 -11.60 -7.29 -3.59
N ASN A 349 -11.85 -7.92 -2.44
CA ASN A 349 -10.81 -8.62 -1.69
C ASN A 349 -10.12 -9.74 -2.53
N GLN A 350 -10.85 -10.43 -3.42
CA GLN A 350 -10.21 -11.42 -4.31
C GLN A 350 -9.30 -10.76 -5.35
N TYR A 351 -9.63 -9.56 -5.82
CA TYR A 351 -8.77 -8.81 -6.74
C TYR A 351 -7.54 -8.25 -6.04
N GLU A 352 -7.66 -7.71 -4.82
CA GLU A 352 -6.51 -7.28 -4.03
C GLU A 352 -5.54 -8.45 -3.79
N ASN A 353 -6.06 -9.61 -3.39
CA ASN A 353 -5.25 -10.81 -3.23
C ASN A 353 -4.60 -11.29 -4.55
N LEU A 354 -5.18 -10.96 -5.71
CA LEU A 354 -4.58 -11.29 -7.02
C LEU A 354 -3.35 -10.43 -7.30
N GLU A 355 -3.36 -9.16 -6.87
CA GLU A 355 -2.21 -8.27 -7.04
C GLU A 355 -0.97 -8.79 -6.32
N ASP A 356 -1.15 -9.45 -5.17
CA ASP A 356 -0.07 -10.08 -4.40
C ASP A 356 0.63 -11.24 -5.16
N TYR A 357 0.01 -11.83 -6.19
CA TYR A 357 0.64 -12.85 -7.03
C TYR A 357 1.67 -12.27 -8.01
N THR A 358 1.66 -10.95 -8.23
CA THR A 358 2.66 -10.26 -9.04
C THR A 358 3.55 -9.44 -8.12
N VAL A 359 4.72 -10.01 -7.80
CA VAL A 359 5.68 -9.35 -6.93
C VAL A 359 6.42 -8.27 -7.72
N LYS A 360 6.32 -7.03 -7.27
CA LYS A 360 6.98 -5.85 -7.86
C LYS A 360 8.13 -5.35 -6.99
N SER A 361 9.02 -4.57 -7.59
CA SER A 361 10.08 -3.88 -6.85
C SER A 361 9.53 -2.66 -6.09
N PRO A 362 9.79 -2.54 -4.79
CA PRO A 362 9.34 -1.38 -4.00
C PRO A 362 10.29 -0.18 -4.08
N ILE A 363 11.50 -0.37 -4.62
CA ILE A 363 12.50 0.69 -4.78
C ILE A 363 13.14 0.61 -6.16
N ASN A 364 13.73 1.71 -6.59
CA ASN A 364 14.66 1.72 -7.71
C ASN A 364 16.03 1.27 -7.18
N GLY A 365 16.66 0.29 -7.84
CA GLY A 365 17.95 -0.21 -7.34
C GLY A 365 18.49 -1.37 -8.15
N THR A 366 19.55 -1.98 -7.63
CA THR A 366 20.21 -3.14 -8.24
C THR A 366 19.91 -4.39 -7.43
N VAL A 367 19.58 -5.48 -8.11
CA VAL A 367 19.36 -6.78 -7.49
C VAL A 367 20.69 -7.37 -7.05
N ILE A 368 20.86 -7.60 -5.74
CA ILE A 368 22.12 -8.11 -5.16
C ILE A 368 22.09 -9.61 -4.98
N GLU A 369 20.93 -10.14 -4.56
CA GLU A 369 20.78 -11.55 -4.25
C GLU A 369 19.41 -12.03 -4.74
N LYS A 370 19.40 -13.15 -5.45
CA LYS A 370 18.20 -13.83 -5.95
C LYS A 370 18.11 -15.21 -5.32
N LEU A 371 17.24 -15.35 -4.33
CA LEU A 371 17.09 -16.58 -3.53
C LEU A 371 16.16 -17.61 -4.18
N VAL A 372 15.29 -17.17 -5.08
CA VAL A 372 14.22 -17.98 -5.69
C VAL A 372 14.26 -17.87 -7.20
N LYS A 373 14.01 -18.99 -7.89
CA LYS A 373 14.00 -19.11 -9.35
C LYS A 373 12.65 -19.59 -9.88
N ALA A 374 12.39 -19.37 -11.16
CA ALA A 374 11.21 -19.95 -11.80
C ALA A 374 11.18 -21.49 -11.66
N GLY A 375 10.02 -22.01 -11.27
CA GLY A 375 9.80 -23.42 -10.96
C GLY A 375 9.96 -23.79 -9.48
N ASP A 376 10.46 -22.89 -8.64
CA ASP A 376 10.52 -23.12 -7.19
C ASP A 376 9.15 -22.90 -6.54
N THR A 377 8.85 -23.71 -5.53
CA THR A 377 7.69 -23.52 -4.65
C THR A 377 8.09 -22.65 -3.45
N ILE A 378 7.37 -21.57 -3.22
CA ILE A 378 7.60 -20.63 -2.11
C ILE A 378 6.48 -20.70 -1.09
N ASP A 379 6.84 -20.53 0.19
CA ASP A 379 5.90 -20.39 1.31
C ASP A 379 5.63 -18.91 1.62
N ALA A 380 4.51 -18.64 2.28
CA ALA A 380 4.19 -17.30 2.78
C ALA A 380 5.27 -16.78 3.73
N GLY A 381 5.73 -15.55 3.50
CA GLY A 381 6.82 -14.90 4.23
C GLY A 381 8.22 -15.26 3.75
N ALA A 382 8.36 -16.06 2.68
CA ALA A 382 9.67 -16.37 2.10
C ALA A 382 10.34 -15.12 1.51
N LYS A 383 11.66 -15.04 1.67
CA LYS A 383 12.50 -14.00 1.07
C LYS A 383 12.83 -14.40 -0.36
N LEU A 384 12.55 -13.52 -1.32
CA LEU A 384 12.68 -13.81 -2.74
C LEU A 384 13.98 -13.22 -3.31
N CYS A 385 14.19 -11.92 -3.10
CA CYS A 385 15.41 -11.23 -3.53
C CYS A 385 15.72 -10.03 -2.62
N THR A 386 16.94 -9.53 -2.71
CA THR A 386 17.39 -8.32 -2.03
C THR A 386 17.84 -7.28 -3.04
N ILE A 387 17.31 -6.06 -2.91
CA ILE A 387 17.55 -4.93 -3.81
C ILE A 387 18.20 -3.82 -3.00
N TYR A 388 19.30 -3.27 -3.50
CA TYR A 388 19.99 -2.13 -2.91
C TYR A 388 19.83 -0.89 -3.78
N ASP A 389 19.53 0.25 -3.15
CA ASP A 389 19.65 1.55 -3.79
C ASP A 389 21.14 1.99 -3.73
N LEU A 390 21.79 1.99 -4.89
CA LEU A 390 23.20 2.36 -5.05
C LEU A 390 23.38 3.81 -5.55
N SER A 391 22.35 4.65 -5.48
CA SER A 391 22.44 6.07 -5.88
C SER A 391 23.55 6.83 -5.13
N TYR A 392 23.73 6.50 -3.86
CA TYR A 392 24.88 6.90 -3.05
C TYR A 392 25.23 5.78 -2.07
N LEU A 393 26.49 5.75 -1.63
CA LEU A 393 26.90 4.90 -0.52
C LEU A 393 27.03 5.74 0.73
N LYS A 394 26.72 5.14 1.88
CA LYS A 394 26.91 5.76 3.18
C LYS A 394 27.77 4.88 4.05
N MET A 395 28.44 5.48 5.01
CA MET A 395 29.14 4.74 6.05
C MET A 395 29.07 5.50 7.35
N THR A 396 29.15 4.76 8.46
CA THR A 396 29.26 5.35 9.78
C THR A 396 30.67 5.13 10.31
N MET A 397 31.35 6.21 10.67
CA MET A 397 32.63 6.18 11.38
C MET A 397 32.44 6.70 12.80
N ASN A 398 33.20 6.18 13.76
CA ASN A 398 33.14 6.60 15.15
C ASN A 398 34.28 7.58 15.44
N VAL A 399 33.94 8.82 15.81
CA VAL A 399 34.90 9.88 16.12
C VAL A 399 34.95 10.12 17.63
N ASP A 400 36.13 10.35 18.19
CA ASP A 400 36.32 10.61 19.63
C ASP A 400 35.61 11.91 20.09
N GLU A 401 35.13 11.92 21.34
CA GLU A 401 34.53 13.10 21.99
C GLU A 401 35.43 14.34 21.99
N LEU A 402 36.76 14.17 22.02
CA LEU A 402 37.70 15.30 21.98
C LEU A 402 37.74 15.99 20.61
N ASP A 403 37.49 15.24 19.54
CA ASP A 403 37.63 15.71 18.16
C ASP A 403 36.29 16.02 17.47
N ILE A 404 35.17 15.54 18.04
CA ILE A 404 33.83 15.75 17.44
C ILE A 404 33.45 17.22 17.28
N ASN A 405 33.92 18.10 18.18
CA ASN A 405 33.66 19.54 18.11
C ASN A 405 34.37 20.23 16.94
N LYS A 406 35.35 19.57 16.33
CA LYS A 406 36.09 20.09 15.17
C LYS A 406 35.43 19.69 13.84
N ILE A 407 34.46 18.77 13.86
CA ILE A 407 33.77 18.28 12.66
C ILE A 407 32.48 19.06 12.45
N SER A 408 32.15 19.32 11.18
CA SER A 408 30.90 19.97 10.78
C SER A 408 30.27 19.26 9.58
N VAL A 409 28.93 19.25 9.55
CA VAL A 409 28.18 18.72 8.41
C VAL A 409 28.56 19.51 7.13
N GLY A 410 28.82 18.78 6.06
CA GLY A 410 29.24 19.31 4.76
C GLY A 410 30.75 19.29 4.50
N GLN A 411 31.57 18.91 5.49
CA GLN A 411 33.02 18.77 5.31
C GLN A 411 33.37 17.69 4.29
N ASP A 412 34.43 17.94 3.53
CA ASP A 412 34.98 17.00 2.56
C ASP A 412 35.73 15.87 3.26
N VAL A 413 35.48 14.65 2.81
CA VAL A 413 36.07 13.43 3.32
C VAL A 413 36.77 12.72 2.17
N THR A 414 38.01 12.30 2.40
CA THR A 414 38.73 11.42 1.48
C THR A 414 38.55 9.99 1.95
N ILE A 415 38.05 9.13 1.08
CA ILE A 415 37.81 7.71 1.35
C ILE A 415 38.80 6.87 0.55
N THR A 416 39.44 5.92 1.21
CA THR A 416 40.34 4.94 0.62
C THR A 416 39.83 3.54 0.91
N ALA A 417 39.72 2.71 -0.13
CA ALA A 417 39.34 1.32 -0.01
C ALA A 417 40.58 0.45 -0.20
N ASP A 418 40.96 -0.33 0.81
CA ASP A 418 42.12 -1.23 0.73
C ASP A 418 41.97 -2.26 -0.42
N ALA A 419 40.72 -2.58 -0.78
CA ALA A 419 40.39 -3.49 -1.87
C ALA A 419 40.62 -2.89 -3.26
N VAL A 420 40.71 -1.56 -3.38
CA VAL A 420 40.85 -0.82 -4.65
C VAL A 420 42.18 -0.07 -4.64
N GLU A 421 43.24 -0.71 -5.15
CA GLU A 421 44.59 -0.16 -5.09
C GLU A 421 44.71 1.22 -5.78
N GLY A 422 45.20 2.21 -5.03
CA GLY A 422 45.64 3.50 -5.57
C GLY A 422 44.53 4.50 -5.93
N LYS A 423 43.25 4.21 -5.62
CA LYS A 423 42.14 5.15 -5.81
C LYS A 423 41.72 5.81 -4.51
N THR A 424 41.42 7.10 -4.58
CA THR A 424 40.77 7.88 -3.52
C THR A 424 39.40 8.33 -4.02
N PHE A 425 38.41 8.31 -3.14
CA PHE A 425 37.04 8.73 -3.42
C PHE A 425 36.70 9.94 -2.55
N ALA A 426 35.96 10.89 -3.09
CA ALA A 426 35.49 12.04 -2.34
C ALA A 426 34.09 11.74 -1.78
N GLY A 427 33.89 12.08 -0.51
CA GLY A 427 32.59 12.03 0.15
C GLY A 427 32.37 13.25 1.03
N LYS A 428 31.20 13.33 1.66
CA LYS A 428 30.82 14.45 2.53
C LYS A 428 30.25 13.95 3.84
N VAL A 429 30.53 14.66 4.92
CA VAL A 429 29.86 14.45 6.20
C VAL A 429 28.41 14.90 6.08
N THR A 430 27.44 14.00 6.21
CA THR A 430 26.02 14.34 6.08
C THR A 430 25.32 14.44 7.41
N LYS A 431 25.78 13.68 8.41
CA LYS A 431 25.15 13.68 9.73
C LYS A 431 26.13 13.37 10.84
N ILE A 432 25.98 14.07 11.95
CA ILE A 432 26.71 13.83 13.19
C ILE A 432 25.68 13.44 14.24
N ASN A 433 25.71 12.19 14.72
CA ASN A 433 24.76 11.76 15.73
C ASN A 433 25.08 12.42 17.07
N MET A 434 24.10 13.11 17.66
CA MET A 434 24.26 13.74 18.97
C MET A 434 24.35 12.72 20.12
N ALA A 435 23.87 11.49 19.91
CA ALA A 435 23.98 10.42 20.88
C ALA A 435 25.34 9.71 20.72
N GLY A 436 26.26 10.00 21.64
CA GLY A 436 27.53 9.29 21.73
C GLY A 436 27.37 7.87 22.29
N THR A 437 28.24 6.97 21.85
CA THR A 437 28.35 5.60 22.37
C THR A 437 29.59 5.47 23.23
N THR A 438 29.43 5.13 24.52
CA THR A 438 30.55 4.86 25.42
C THR A 438 30.82 3.37 25.49
N THR A 439 31.99 2.93 25.00
CA THR A 439 32.43 1.54 25.08
C THR A 439 33.77 1.47 25.80
N ASN A 440 33.87 0.66 26.86
CA ASN A 440 35.10 0.50 27.66
C ASN A 440 35.69 1.82 28.23
N GLY A 441 34.84 2.83 28.47
CA GLY A 441 35.26 4.11 29.02
C GLY A 441 35.75 5.14 28.00
N VAL A 442 35.69 4.82 26.70
CA VAL A 442 35.92 5.78 25.60
C VAL A 442 34.57 6.14 24.97
N THR A 443 34.29 7.43 24.87
CA THR A 443 33.06 7.97 24.25
C THR A 443 33.35 8.37 22.82
N THR A 444 32.60 7.81 21.88
CA THR A 444 32.67 8.16 20.45
C THR A 444 31.32 8.60 19.94
N TYR A 445 31.30 9.51 18.98
CA TYR A 445 30.11 9.96 18.29
C TYR A 445 30.09 9.37 16.87
N PRO A 446 29.00 8.69 16.46
CA PRO A 446 28.88 8.18 15.11
C PRO A 446 28.66 9.34 14.12
N VAL A 447 29.51 9.42 13.11
CA VAL A 447 29.44 10.38 12.01
C VAL A 447 29.13 9.60 10.73
N GLU A 448 28.06 10.00 10.04
CA GLU A 448 27.70 9.46 8.72
C GLU A 448 28.39 10.25 7.62
N VAL A 449 29.10 9.53 6.75
CA VAL A 449 29.74 10.03 5.54
C VAL A 449 29.03 9.44 4.34
N GLN A 450 28.69 10.28 3.37
CA GLN A 450 28.05 9.90 2.11
C GLN A 450 29.01 10.06 0.94
N ILE A 451 29.00 9.09 0.04
CA ILE A 451 29.72 9.09 -1.23
C ILE A 451 28.67 9.15 -2.34
N ASP A 452 28.57 10.31 -2.98
CA ASP A 452 27.66 10.53 -4.11
C ASP A 452 28.25 9.95 -5.39
N ASN A 453 27.43 9.29 -6.20
CA ASN A 453 27.83 8.65 -7.46
C ASN A 453 29.06 7.73 -7.28
N PRO A 454 28.94 6.66 -6.48
CA PRO A 454 30.04 5.71 -6.26
C PRO A 454 30.53 5.13 -7.61
N ASP A 455 31.85 4.96 -7.74
CA ASP A 455 32.44 4.24 -8.86
C ASP A 455 31.99 2.76 -8.82
N GLU A 456 31.93 2.06 -9.97
CA GLU A 456 31.48 0.66 -10.04
C GLU A 456 32.36 -0.28 -9.20
N ASP A 457 33.59 0.14 -8.92
CA ASP A 457 34.55 -0.58 -8.07
C ASP A 457 34.20 -0.53 -6.57
N LEU A 458 33.32 0.37 -6.13
CA LEU A 458 32.88 0.49 -4.74
C LEU A 458 31.58 -0.28 -4.51
N LEU A 459 31.66 -1.37 -3.75
CA LEU A 459 30.50 -2.19 -3.42
C LEU A 459 30.10 -2.02 -1.94
N PRO A 460 28.80 -2.04 -1.63
CA PRO A 460 28.34 -2.17 -0.26
C PRO A 460 28.94 -3.40 0.44
N GLY A 461 29.27 -3.27 1.71
CA GLY A 461 29.94 -4.29 2.52
C GLY A 461 31.47 -4.18 2.51
N MET A 462 32.07 -3.34 1.66
CA MET A 462 33.51 -3.07 1.70
C MET A 462 33.89 -2.27 2.95
N ASN A 463 35.01 -2.63 3.57
CA ASN A 463 35.62 -1.80 4.61
C ASN A 463 36.47 -0.73 3.96
N VAL A 464 36.30 0.51 4.40
CA VAL A 464 37.03 1.66 3.90
C VAL A 464 37.62 2.46 5.06
N SER A 465 38.74 3.10 4.76
CA SER A 465 39.36 4.10 5.61
C SER A 465 38.95 5.48 5.13
N THR A 466 38.76 6.40 6.04
CA THR A 466 38.30 7.75 5.77
C THR A 466 39.19 8.75 6.48
N GLU A 467 39.36 9.89 5.85
CA GLU A 467 40.14 11.01 6.35
C GLU A 467 39.30 12.28 6.15
N ILE A 468 38.79 12.81 7.27
CA ILE A 468 38.03 14.06 7.29
C ILE A 468 39.01 15.20 7.45
N VAL A 469 38.99 16.17 6.53
CA VAL A 469 39.82 17.37 6.64
C VAL A 469 39.17 18.34 7.62
N VAL A 470 39.83 18.56 8.76
CA VAL A 470 39.34 19.42 9.85
C VAL A 470 39.81 20.85 9.68
N SER A 471 41.08 21.01 9.34
CA SER A 471 41.69 22.32 9.12
C SER A 471 42.78 22.21 8.06
N GLN A 472 42.85 23.19 7.18
CA GLN A 472 43.87 23.30 6.15
C GLN A 472 44.45 24.70 6.19
N ALA A 473 45.78 24.76 6.28
CA ALA A 473 46.54 25.98 6.11
C ALA A 473 47.47 25.80 4.91
N ASP A 474 47.24 26.59 3.87
CA ASP A 474 48.07 26.61 2.68
C ASP A 474 49.18 27.66 2.79
N ASP A 475 50.35 27.33 2.24
CA ASP A 475 51.48 28.27 2.12
C ASP A 475 51.98 28.85 3.47
N VAL A 476 52.08 27.97 4.49
CA VAL A 476 52.54 28.32 5.83
C VAL A 476 53.95 27.80 6.12
N ILE A 477 54.65 28.46 7.04
CA ILE A 477 55.96 28.02 7.52
C ILE A 477 55.73 26.82 8.45
N ALA A 478 56.23 25.66 8.04
CA ALA A 478 56.10 24.42 8.77
C ALA A 478 57.46 23.95 9.29
N ILE A 479 57.48 23.46 10.52
CA ILE A 479 58.63 22.77 11.10
C ILE A 479 58.22 21.40 11.63
N PRO A 480 59.11 20.40 11.68
CA PRO A 480 58.78 19.10 12.24
C PRO A 480 58.24 19.22 13.67
N VAL A 481 57.24 18.42 14.05
CA VAL A 481 56.61 18.47 15.40
C VAL A 481 57.65 18.34 16.52
N GLY A 482 58.67 17.50 16.31
CA GLY A 482 59.76 17.29 17.27
C GLY A 482 60.64 18.54 17.52
N ALA A 483 60.52 19.58 16.70
CA ALA A 483 61.27 20.82 16.83
C ALA A 483 60.65 21.85 17.78
N VAL A 484 59.37 21.69 18.11
CA VAL A 484 58.70 22.56 19.09
C VAL A 484 58.91 21.99 20.48
N THR A 485 59.69 22.68 21.31
CA THR A 485 59.93 22.29 22.71
C THR A 485 58.89 22.91 23.65
N ARG A 486 58.77 22.36 24.85
CA ARG A 486 57.76 22.75 25.85
C ARG A 486 57.89 24.24 26.19
N GLY A 487 56.82 25.00 25.97
CA GLY A 487 56.82 26.46 26.10
C GLY A 487 56.79 27.21 24.75
N ASN A 488 56.45 26.52 23.65
CA ASN A 488 56.45 27.07 22.29
C ASN A 488 57.80 27.69 21.92
N MET A 489 58.89 26.98 22.22
CA MET A 489 60.24 27.41 21.91
C MET A 489 60.87 26.49 20.86
N VAL A 490 61.53 27.07 19.87
CA VAL A 490 62.22 26.35 18.80
C VAL A 490 63.67 26.78 18.78
N LEU A 491 64.56 25.83 18.56
CA LEU A 491 65.98 26.11 18.54
C LEU A 491 66.41 26.53 17.13
N VAL A 492 66.76 27.80 16.93
CA VAL A 492 67.06 28.39 15.63
C VAL A 492 68.53 28.80 15.56
N LYS A 493 69.17 28.60 14.41
CA LYS A 493 70.56 29.01 14.17
C LYS A 493 70.66 30.52 13.99
N THR A 494 71.04 31.25 15.03
CA THR A 494 71.18 32.72 15.00
C THR A 494 72.61 33.19 14.71
N GLY A 495 73.59 32.27 14.69
CA GLY A 495 75.00 32.59 14.43
C GLY A 495 75.70 33.35 15.57
N ALA A 496 75.06 33.46 16.73
CA ALA A 496 75.62 34.08 17.92
C ALA A 496 76.57 33.11 18.65
N ASN A 497 77.81 33.54 18.89
CA ASN A 497 78.73 32.85 19.79
C ASN A 497 78.33 33.15 21.23
N SER A 498 77.42 32.34 21.79
CA SER A 498 77.30 31.99 23.22
C SER A 498 75.86 31.67 23.58
N SER A 499 75.55 30.38 23.69
CA SER A 499 74.45 29.93 24.55
C SER A 499 75.06 29.57 25.91
N GLU A 500 74.58 30.18 27.00
CA GLU A 500 75.08 29.96 28.37
C GLU A 500 74.69 28.57 28.94
N ASP A 501 73.90 27.79 28.19
CA ASP A 501 73.47 26.44 28.53
C ASP A 501 74.32 25.37 27.79
N PRO A 502 75.09 24.53 28.50
CA PRO A 502 75.91 23.46 27.91
C PRO A 502 75.09 22.34 27.23
N SER A 503 73.76 22.43 27.25
CA SER A 503 72.85 21.45 26.66
C SER A 503 72.47 21.76 25.21
N ILE A 504 72.82 22.95 24.69
CA ILE A 504 72.40 23.47 23.38
C ILE A 504 73.58 23.48 22.39
N PRO A 505 73.41 23.11 21.10
CA PRO A 505 74.45 23.21 20.07
C PRO A 505 74.97 24.66 19.90
N GLU A 506 76.28 24.81 19.67
CA GLU A 506 76.89 26.13 19.43
C GLU A 506 76.25 26.85 18.23
N GLY A 507 75.88 28.12 18.42
CA GLY A 507 75.29 28.97 17.38
C GLY A 507 73.77 28.89 17.25
N TYR A 508 73.10 28.19 18.16
CA TYR A 508 71.64 28.06 18.22
C TYR A 508 71.07 28.68 19.50
N GLU A 509 69.89 29.30 19.39
CA GLU A 509 69.18 29.96 20.48
C GLU A 509 67.70 29.55 20.47
N TYR A 510 67.07 29.48 21.64
CA TYR A 510 65.63 29.27 21.73
C TYR A 510 64.88 30.55 21.35
N VAL A 511 64.10 30.45 20.29
CA VAL A 511 63.19 31.51 19.84
C VAL A 511 61.77 31.11 20.24
N GLU A 512 61.06 32.02 20.89
CA GLU A 512 59.64 31.86 21.18
C GLU A 512 58.85 31.99 19.88
N VAL A 513 57.97 31.03 19.61
CA VAL A 513 57.16 30.96 18.39
C VAL A 513 55.67 30.94 18.72
N GLU A 514 54.87 31.51 17.83
CA GLU A 514 53.42 31.30 17.87
C GLU A 514 53.06 30.14 16.94
N THR A 515 52.50 29.07 17.51
CA THR A 515 52.12 27.87 16.74
C THR A 515 50.68 27.97 16.26
N GLY A 516 50.42 27.36 15.09
CA GLY A 516 49.10 27.24 14.48
C GLY A 516 48.62 25.79 14.47
N ILE A 517 48.08 25.37 13.33
CA ILE A 517 47.61 24.00 13.10
C ILE A 517 48.80 23.05 13.09
N SER A 518 48.60 21.82 13.56
CA SER A 518 49.62 20.77 13.56
C SER A 518 49.05 19.46 13.04
N ASN A 519 49.87 18.70 12.33
CA ASN A 519 49.58 17.32 11.98
C ASN A 519 50.65 16.38 12.58
N ASP A 520 50.63 15.10 12.22
CA ASP A 520 51.56 14.09 12.77
C ASP A 520 53.05 14.38 12.50
N SER A 521 53.35 15.17 11.47
CA SER A 521 54.72 15.40 11.01
C SER A 521 55.19 16.83 11.21
N TYR A 522 54.32 17.83 11.05
CA TYR A 522 54.66 19.25 11.03
C TYR A 522 53.72 20.11 11.89
N VAL A 523 54.26 21.22 12.40
CA VAL A 523 53.53 22.28 13.10
C VAL A 523 53.67 23.59 12.32
N GLU A 524 52.55 24.28 12.14
CA GLU A 524 52.50 25.63 11.58
C GLU A 524 53.13 26.64 12.53
N ILE A 525 54.00 27.51 12.02
CA ILE A 525 54.58 28.64 12.75
C ILE A 525 54.03 29.95 12.16
N LYS A 526 53.26 30.68 12.96
CA LYS A 526 52.65 31.97 12.58
C LYS A 526 53.62 33.13 12.73
N SER A 527 54.50 33.07 13.74
CA SER A 527 55.53 34.08 13.97
C SER A 527 56.71 33.53 14.77
N GLY A 528 57.88 34.13 14.57
CA GLY A 528 59.11 33.84 15.31
C GLY A 528 60.24 33.28 14.43
N ILE A 529 59.90 32.65 13.30
CA ILE A 529 60.85 32.00 12.38
C ILE A 529 60.49 32.35 10.94
N ASN A 530 61.49 32.48 10.07
CA ASN A 530 61.34 32.71 8.64
C ASN A 530 61.60 31.44 7.82
N GLU A 531 61.12 31.43 6.58
CA GLU A 531 61.44 30.37 5.62
C GLU A 531 62.97 30.27 5.40
N GLY A 532 63.49 29.04 5.48
CA GLY A 532 64.91 28.74 5.31
C GLY A 532 65.75 28.84 6.58
N ASP A 533 65.18 29.22 7.72
CA ASP A 533 65.89 29.20 9.01
C ASP A 533 66.27 27.75 9.38
N GLU A 534 67.54 27.52 9.74
CA GLU A 534 68.03 26.22 10.20
C GLU A 534 67.62 26.01 11.67
N ILE A 535 66.88 24.94 11.91
CA ILE A 535 66.38 24.54 13.22
C ILE A 535 67.07 23.26 13.69
N ALA A 536 67.30 23.15 15.00
CA ALA A 536 67.82 21.93 15.60
C ALA A 536 66.81 21.33 16.58
N TYR A 537 66.66 20.01 16.53
CA TYR A 537 65.80 19.31 17.47
C TYR A 537 66.30 17.92 17.77
N ILE A 538 65.95 17.42 18.95
CA ILE A 538 66.31 16.08 19.37
C ILE A 538 65.15 15.16 19.01
N PHE A 539 65.38 14.24 18.09
CA PHE A 539 64.40 13.20 17.80
C PHE A 539 64.31 12.25 19.01
N SER A 540 63.38 12.51 19.92
CA SER A 540 63.00 11.53 20.92
C SER A 540 61.96 10.61 20.30
N SER A 541 62.36 9.43 19.87
CA SER A 541 61.43 8.34 19.56
C SER A 541 60.79 7.87 20.88
N SER A 542 59.85 8.63 21.42
CA SER A 542 59.07 8.23 22.59
C SER A 542 57.88 7.37 22.15
N SER A 543 58.16 6.26 21.47
CA SER A 543 57.16 5.24 21.09
C SER A 543 57.58 3.81 21.43
N ASP A 544 58.61 3.61 22.27
CA ASP A 544 59.07 2.26 22.63
C ASP A 544 59.43 2.08 24.13
N MET A 545 58.86 2.88 25.03
CA MET A 545 59.13 2.76 26.49
C MET A 545 57.90 2.80 27.41
N PHE A 546 56.70 2.47 26.89
CA PHE A 546 55.48 2.35 27.71
C PHE A 546 54.76 0.98 27.67
N TYR A 547 55.37 -0.05 27.07
CA TYR A 547 54.89 -1.44 27.18
C TYR A 547 56.04 -2.44 27.43
N GLY A 548 56.64 -2.36 28.62
CA GLY A 548 57.70 -3.29 29.05
C GLY A 548 57.64 -3.70 30.52
N GLY A 549 56.53 -3.41 31.21
CA GLY A 549 56.38 -3.71 32.64
C GLY A 549 54.97 -4.17 32.97
N ALA A 550 54.87 -5.42 33.42
CA ALA A 550 53.71 -6.08 34.04
C ALA A 550 52.64 -6.70 33.12
N MET A 551 52.83 -7.98 32.75
CA MET A 551 51.82 -9.00 33.05
C MET A 551 52.42 -10.42 33.00
N MET A 552 52.82 -10.92 34.17
CA MET A 552 52.92 -12.36 34.44
C MET A 552 51.56 -12.83 34.97
N ALA A 553 51.04 -13.84 34.27
CA ALA A 553 49.94 -14.75 34.56
C ALA A 553 49.21 -14.65 35.92
N MET A 554 47.89 -14.48 35.85
CA MET A 554 46.93 -15.07 36.78
C MET A 554 45.76 -15.65 35.96
N GLY A 555 45.61 -16.98 35.96
CA GLY A 555 44.48 -17.70 35.34
C GLY A 555 44.90 -18.98 34.64
#